data_AF-A0AAD7LW49-F1
#
_entry.id   AF-A0AAD7LW49-F1
#
_cell.length_a   1.000
_cell.length_b   1.000
_cell.length_c   1.000
_cell.angle_alpha   90.00
_cell.angle_beta   90.00
_cell.angle_gamma   90.00
#
_symmetry.space_group_name_H-M   'P 1'
#
loop_
_entity.id
_entity.type
_entity.pdbx_description
1 polymer ?
#
loop_
_entity_poly.entity_id
_entity_poly.type
_entity_poly.pdbx_seq_one_letter_code
_entity_poly.pdbx_strand_id
1 'polypeptide(L)'
;MIDMGNELGIPSYMFQTTNAGFLGLMLYLSTGHNQTSTVFNESDHALSIPGFVNPFPQSALPTALFNNDGGYTAYIKLAKSMGSFGSSQVREIALGIQGSGYKFLWAMRMSPITKENPLNMLPEGFLEWMKDRGMLCEWAPQVEVLAHKAIGGFVSHCGWNSILESLWFGVPIVTWPMYAEQQLNAFMMVKELGLAVELRLDYRMGVDLVMAEEIEKAVKQLMDFDCEVRKKVKEMGEMARKAVLRGGSSFNAIGQFIEDVIGSSSC
;
A
#
# COMPACT_ATOMS: atom_id res chain seq x y z
N MET A 1 -2.49 -14.49 11.49
CA MET A 1 -3.69 -14.40 10.61
C MET A 1 -4.93 -15.04 11.24
N ILE A 2 -4.81 -16.21 11.89
CA ILE A 2 -5.92 -16.88 12.59
C ILE A 2 -6.17 -16.27 13.99
N ASP A 3 -5.11 -15.95 14.74
CA ASP A 3 -5.27 -15.55 16.15
C ASP A 3 -5.93 -14.17 16.34
N MET A 4 -5.53 -13.14 15.58
CA MET A 4 -6.16 -11.81 15.65
C MET A 4 -7.61 -11.79 15.12
N GLY A 5 -7.92 -12.59 14.09
CA GLY A 5 -9.29 -12.70 13.56
C GLY A 5 -10.21 -13.38 14.59
N ASN A 6 -9.70 -14.39 15.28
CA ASN A 6 -10.39 -15.06 16.38
C ASN A 6 -10.56 -14.15 17.61
N GLU A 7 -9.56 -13.34 17.95
CA GLU A 7 -9.61 -12.42 19.08
C GLU A 7 -10.61 -11.27 18.87
N LEU A 8 -10.79 -10.83 17.62
CA LEU A 8 -11.73 -9.76 17.24
C LEU A 8 -13.08 -10.27 16.74
N GLY A 9 -13.28 -11.59 16.60
CA GLY A 9 -14.52 -12.19 16.08
C GLY A 9 -14.81 -11.88 14.61
N ILE A 10 -13.78 -11.60 13.81
CA ILE A 10 -13.89 -11.21 12.40
C ILE A 10 -13.37 -12.36 11.52
N PRO A 11 -14.10 -12.79 10.48
CA PRO A 11 -13.62 -13.82 9.57
C PRO A 11 -12.33 -13.35 8.86
N SER A 12 -11.27 -14.16 8.94
CA SER A 12 -9.98 -13.83 8.34
C SER A 12 -10.02 -14.03 6.82
N TYR A 13 -10.02 -12.93 6.06
CA TYR A 13 -9.80 -12.93 4.61
C TYR A 13 -8.43 -12.33 4.29
N MET A 14 -7.72 -12.92 3.33
CA MET A 14 -6.48 -12.35 2.81
C MET A 14 -6.83 -11.23 1.83
N PHE A 15 -6.72 -9.98 2.27
CA PHE A 15 -6.89 -8.81 1.41
C PHE A 15 -5.53 -8.22 1.05
N GLN A 16 -5.21 -8.21 -0.25
CA GLN A 16 -4.05 -7.53 -0.80
C GLN A 16 -4.57 -6.41 -1.71
N THR A 17 -4.03 -5.20 -1.53
CA THR A 17 -4.40 -4.00 -2.32
C THR A 17 -3.97 -4.10 -3.78
N THR A 18 -3.09 -5.06 -4.10
CA THR A 18 -2.80 -5.52 -5.46
C THR A 18 -3.72 -6.70 -5.76
N ASN A 19 -4.25 -6.81 -6.98
CA ASN A 19 -5.01 -8.01 -7.33
C ASN A 19 -4.15 -9.28 -7.14
N ALA A 20 -4.80 -10.42 -6.85
CA ALA A 20 -4.12 -11.69 -6.58
C ALA A 20 -3.21 -12.12 -7.75
N GLY A 21 -3.53 -11.71 -8.98
CA GLY A 21 -2.70 -11.97 -10.15
C GLY A 21 -1.37 -11.21 -10.13
N PHE A 22 -1.39 -9.92 -9.79
CA PHE A 22 -0.18 -9.12 -9.64
C PHE A 22 0.66 -9.63 -8.48
N LEU A 23 0.05 -10.00 -7.34
CA LEU A 23 0.78 -10.66 -6.25
C LEU A 23 1.46 -11.94 -6.75
N GLY A 24 0.70 -12.81 -7.43
CA GLY A 24 1.20 -14.06 -7.99
C GLY A 24 2.39 -13.84 -8.94
N LEU A 25 2.32 -12.83 -9.80
CA LEU A 25 3.41 -12.42 -10.67
C LEU A 25 4.63 -11.95 -9.87
N MET A 26 4.44 -11.11 -8.86
CA MET A 26 5.55 -10.61 -8.04
C MET A 26 6.23 -11.73 -7.24
N LEU A 27 5.46 -12.65 -6.68
CA LEU A 27 6.01 -13.86 -6.04
C LEU A 27 6.79 -14.70 -7.06
N TYR A 28 6.22 -14.96 -8.24
CA TYR A 28 6.87 -15.68 -9.33
C TYR A 28 8.22 -15.06 -9.73
N LEU A 29 8.25 -13.73 -9.90
CA LEU A 29 9.46 -12.99 -10.23
C LEU A 29 10.50 -13.03 -9.09
N SER A 30 10.05 -13.04 -7.84
CA SER A 30 10.93 -13.06 -6.66
C SER A 30 11.59 -14.42 -6.41
N THR A 31 10.90 -15.53 -6.68
CA THR A 31 11.38 -16.89 -6.38
C THR A 31 11.76 -17.70 -7.61
N GLY A 32 11.08 -17.53 -8.74
CA GLY A 32 11.20 -18.40 -9.92
C GLY A 32 12.23 -17.92 -10.95
N HIS A 33 12.34 -16.62 -11.20
CA HIS A 33 13.18 -16.11 -12.28
C HIS A 33 14.70 -16.02 -11.93
N ASN A 34 15.08 -16.25 -10.67
CA ASN A 34 16.49 -16.29 -10.27
C ASN A 34 17.28 -17.47 -10.88
N GLN A 35 16.64 -18.43 -11.57
CA GLN A 35 17.30 -19.62 -12.12
C GLN A 35 17.68 -19.53 -13.61
N THR A 36 17.20 -18.53 -14.37
CA THR A 36 17.36 -18.45 -15.84
C THR A 36 17.91 -17.11 -16.38
N SER A 37 18.08 -16.08 -15.54
CA SER A 37 18.93 -14.89 -15.76
C SER A 37 18.79 -14.06 -17.06
N THR A 38 17.70 -14.15 -17.83
CA THR A 38 17.47 -13.26 -18.99
C THR A 38 16.07 -12.65 -18.95
N VAL A 39 15.95 -11.38 -19.34
CA VAL A 39 14.67 -10.68 -19.58
C VAL A 39 13.68 -11.55 -20.37
N PHE A 40 12.37 -11.39 -20.12
CA PHE A 40 11.38 -12.16 -20.86
C PHE A 40 11.47 -11.81 -22.35
N ASN A 41 11.36 -12.82 -23.21
CA ASN A 41 11.23 -12.61 -24.64
C ASN A 41 9.75 -12.44 -24.99
N GLU A 42 9.40 -11.63 -25.99
CA GLU A 42 8.03 -11.62 -26.51
C GLU A 42 7.74 -12.99 -27.14
N SER A 43 6.95 -13.81 -26.44
CA SER A 43 6.53 -15.13 -26.90
C SER A 43 5.14 -15.42 -26.37
N ASP A 44 4.38 -16.24 -27.09
CA ASP A 44 3.06 -16.71 -26.65
C ASP A 44 3.15 -17.95 -25.75
N HIS A 45 4.35 -18.28 -25.26
CA HIS A 45 4.50 -19.35 -24.29
C HIS A 45 3.71 -19.00 -23.02
N ALA A 46 2.97 -19.99 -22.52
CA ALA A 46 2.14 -19.78 -21.35
C ALA A 46 2.96 -20.04 -20.07
N LEU A 47 2.93 -19.10 -19.14
CA LEU A 47 3.60 -19.15 -17.86
C LEU A 47 2.66 -19.73 -16.80
N SER A 48 3.18 -20.65 -15.99
CA SER A 48 2.49 -21.10 -14.78
C SER A 48 2.81 -20.14 -13.62
N ILE A 49 1.97 -19.11 -13.46
CA ILE A 49 2.09 -18.14 -12.38
C ILE A 49 1.29 -18.64 -11.17
N PRO A 50 1.90 -18.79 -9.98
CA PRO A 50 1.19 -19.17 -8.77
C PRO A 50 0.00 -18.24 -8.50
N GLY A 51 -1.18 -18.82 -8.27
CA GLY A 51 -2.43 -18.08 -8.06
C GLY A 51 -3.30 -17.89 -9.31
N PHE A 52 -2.80 -18.23 -10.50
CA PHE A 52 -3.62 -18.33 -11.71
C PHE A 52 -4.10 -19.78 -11.90
N VAL A 53 -5.40 -19.95 -12.16
CA VAL A 53 -5.98 -21.27 -12.47
C VAL A 53 -5.53 -21.74 -13.86
N ASN A 54 -5.38 -20.81 -14.80
CA ASN A 54 -4.98 -21.09 -16.18
C ASN A 54 -3.58 -20.53 -16.46
N PRO A 55 -2.79 -21.16 -17.35
CA PRO A 55 -1.53 -20.60 -17.82
C PRO A 55 -1.69 -19.18 -18.37
N PHE A 56 -0.81 -18.27 -17.97
CA PHE A 56 -0.86 -16.86 -18.36
C PHE A 56 0.00 -16.62 -19.60
N PRO A 57 -0.51 -16.01 -20.69
CA PRO A 57 0.28 -15.77 -21.89
C PRO A 57 1.42 -14.79 -21.58
N GLN A 58 2.66 -15.18 -21.86
CA GLN A 58 3.83 -14.35 -21.57
C GLN A 58 3.74 -13.01 -22.27
N SER A 59 3.24 -12.94 -23.50
CA SER A 59 2.98 -11.71 -24.27
C SER A 59 2.05 -10.69 -23.58
N ALA A 60 1.27 -11.09 -22.56
CA ALA A 60 0.41 -10.18 -21.79
C ALA A 60 1.08 -9.63 -20.52
N LEU A 61 2.36 -9.95 -20.27
CA LEU A 61 3.10 -9.36 -19.15
C LEU A 61 3.30 -7.85 -19.33
N PRO A 62 3.52 -7.08 -18.25
CA PRO A 62 3.94 -5.70 -18.35
C PRO A 62 5.13 -5.50 -19.29
N THR A 63 5.04 -4.56 -20.22
CA THR A 63 6.05 -4.32 -21.27
C THR A 63 7.46 -4.10 -20.71
N ALA A 64 7.56 -3.50 -19.52
CA ALA A 64 8.81 -3.30 -18.81
C ALA A 64 9.57 -4.61 -18.50
N LEU A 65 8.88 -5.76 -18.38
CA LEU A 65 9.49 -7.07 -18.16
C LEU A 65 10.19 -7.64 -19.40
N PHE A 66 10.00 -7.03 -20.58
CA PHE A 66 10.68 -7.37 -21.82
C PHE A 66 11.84 -6.40 -22.13
N ASN A 67 12.07 -5.39 -21.28
CA ASN A 67 13.06 -4.36 -21.52
C ASN A 67 14.30 -4.53 -20.62
N ASN A 68 15.47 -4.67 -21.26
CA ASN A 68 16.80 -4.74 -20.63
C ASN A 68 17.32 -3.39 -20.11
N ASP A 69 16.77 -2.27 -20.56
CA ASP A 69 17.15 -0.89 -20.20
C ASP A 69 16.62 -0.48 -18.81
N GLY A 70 16.61 -1.42 -17.87
CA GLY A 70 16.27 -1.20 -16.46
C GLY A 70 14.82 -1.53 -16.09
N GLY A 71 13.89 -1.67 -17.04
CA GLY A 71 12.49 -2.02 -16.77
C GLY A 71 12.34 -3.36 -16.04
N TYR A 72 12.98 -4.40 -16.58
CA TYR A 72 12.97 -5.73 -15.97
C TYR A 72 13.65 -5.70 -14.59
N THR A 73 14.80 -5.04 -14.49
CA THR A 73 15.54 -4.88 -13.23
C THR A 73 14.69 -4.17 -12.16
N ALA A 74 13.90 -3.16 -12.54
CA ALA A 74 12.99 -2.46 -11.64
C ALA A 74 11.88 -3.38 -11.11
N TYR A 75 11.26 -4.18 -11.99
CA TYR A 75 10.26 -5.17 -11.57
C TYR A 75 10.84 -6.25 -10.68
N ILE A 76 12.03 -6.76 -10.98
CA ILE A 76 12.72 -7.71 -10.10
C ILE A 76 13.02 -7.06 -8.75
N LYS A 77 13.57 -5.84 -8.69
CA LYS A 77 13.80 -5.13 -7.42
C LYS A 77 12.51 -4.93 -6.62
N LEU A 78 11.41 -4.60 -7.29
CA LEU A 78 10.10 -4.47 -6.66
C LEU A 78 9.57 -5.82 -6.14
N ALA A 79 9.71 -6.89 -6.91
CA ALA A 79 9.33 -8.25 -6.52
C ALA A 79 10.17 -8.76 -5.34
N LYS A 80 11.46 -8.42 -5.32
CA LYS A 80 12.39 -8.81 -4.25
C LYS A 80 12.12 -8.06 -2.94
N SER A 81 11.68 -6.82 -3.02
CA SER A 81 11.35 -6.01 -1.84
C SER A 81 9.91 -6.23 -1.37
N MET A 82 8.93 -6.43 -2.26
CA MET A 82 7.49 -6.54 -1.90
C MET A 82 7.01 -5.44 -0.92
N GLY A 83 7.58 -4.23 -1.01
CA GLY A 83 7.30 -3.13 -0.08
C GLY A 83 7.94 -3.26 1.32
N SER A 84 8.90 -4.17 1.52
CA SER A 84 9.71 -4.26 2.74
C SER A 84 10.82 -3.21 2.73
N PHE A 85 11.09 -2.63 3.89
CA PHE A 85 12.19 -1.69 4.09
C PHE A 85 13.49 -2.42 4.47
N GLY A 86 14.63 -1.85 4.08
CA GLY A 86 15.94 -2.29 4.57
C GLY A 86 16.18 -1.89 6.04
N SER A 87 17.16 -2.53 6.69
CA SER A 87 17.45 -2.37 8.12
C SER A 87 17.63 -0.91 8.56
N SER A 88 18.37 -0.11 7.80
CA SER A 88 18.55 1.32 8.11
C SER A 88 17.22 2.08 8.13
N GLN A 89 16.33 1.80 7.18
CA GLN A 89 15.04 2.48 7.12
C GLN A 89 14.08 1.98 8.20
N VAL A 90 14.09 0.68 8.54
CA VAL A 90 13.34 0.12 9.68
C VAL A 90 13.77 0.79 10.99
N ARG A 91 15.08 0.99 11.18
CA ARG A 91 15.62 1.69 12.35
C ARG A 91 15.10 3.12 12.45
N GLU A 92 15.14 3.89 11.37
CA GLU A 92 14.64 5.27 11.35
C GLU A 92 13.12 5.34 11.56
N ILE A 93 12.35 4.40 11.02
CA ILE A 93 10.90 4.30 11.29
C ILE A 93 10.63 4.06 12.78
N ALA A 94 11.35 3.11 13.39
CA ALA A 94 11.20 2.81 14.80
C ALA A 94 11.51 4.04 15.68
N LEU A 95 12.61 4.75 15.39
CA LEU A 95 12.99 5.97 16.10
C LEU A 95 11.98 7.11 15.88
N GLY A 96 11.47 7.29 14.65
CA GLY A 96 10.45 8.29 14.35
C GLY A 96 9.12 8.01 15.05
N ILE A 97 8.70 6.73 15.12
CA ILE A 97 7.55 6.31 15.92
C ILE A 97 7.78 6.62 17.40
N GLN A 98 8.96 6.30 17.94
CA GLN A 98 9.32 6.61 19.33
C GLN A 98 9.26 8.12 19.63
N GLY A 99 9.87 8.94 18.78
CA GLY A 99 9.87 10.40 18.90
C GLY A 99 8.48 11.02 18.76
N SER A 100 7.60 10.38 17.98
CA SER A 100 6.20 10.83 17.83
C SER A 100 5.41 10.76 19.13
N GLY A 101 5.68 9.75 19.96
CA GLY A 101 4.99 9.48 21.22
C GLY A 101 3.55 8.95 21.07
N TYR A 102 3.04 8.79 19.85
CA TYR A 102 1.69 8.30 19.58
C TYR A 102 1.60 6.78 19.63
N LYS A 103 0.40 6.26 19.91
CA LYS A 103 0.12 4.83 19.76
C LYS A 103 0.13 4.44 18.29
N PHE A 104 0.60 3.24 17.99
CA PHE A 104 0.77 2.80 16.60
C PHE A 104 0.40 1.33 16.38
N LEU A 105 0.01 1.05 15.15
CA LEU A 105 -0.04 -0.29 14.57
C LEU A 105 0.90 -0.27 13.37
N TRP A 106 1.92 -1.11 13.34
CA TRP A 106 2.85 -1.18 12.21
C TRP A 106 2.83 -2.58 11.59
N ALA A 107 2.29 -2.64 10.37
CA ALA A 107 2.33 -3.81 9.51
C ALA A 107 3.71 -3.88 8.82
N MET A 108 4.64 -4.63 9.41
CA MET A 108 6.01 -4.77 8.94
C MET A 108 6.16 -6.08 8.16
N ARG A 109 6.31 -5.98 6.83
CA ARG A 109 6.47 -7.15 5.97
C ARG A 109 7.90 -7.68 6.00
N MET A 110 8.01 -9.01 6.06
CA MET A 110 9.28 -9.71 5.86
C MET A 110 9.64 -9.74 4.37
N SER A 111 10.91 -9.53 4.03
CA SER A 111 11.37 -9.84 2.68
C SER A 111 11.35 -11.36 2.50
N PRO A 112 10.68 -11.89 1.46
CA PRO A 112 10.64 -13.33 1.20
C PRO A 112 12.02 -13.91 0.84
N ILE A 113 13.02 -13.06 0.58
CA ILE A 113 14.34 -13.46 0.08
C ILE A 113 15.37 -13.52 1.18
N THR A 114 15.46 -12.48 2.02
CA THR A 114 16.47 -12.46 3.09
C THR A 114 16.09 -13.41 4.21
N LYS A 115 14.79 -13.74 4.38
CA LYS A 115 14.24 -14.51 5.52
C LYS A 115 14.69 -13.97 6.89
N GLU A 116 15.27 -12.77 6.94
CA GLU A 116 15.72 -12.16 8.17
C GLU A 116 14.48 -11.76 8.97
N ASN A 117 14.48 -12.11 10.26
CA ASN A 117 13.44 -11.66 11.15
C ASN A 117 13.53 -10.13 11.27
N PRO A 118 12.53 -9.37 10.81
CA PRO A 118 12.59 -7.90 10.83
C PRO A 118 12.59 -7.35 12.27
N LEU A 119 12.24 -8.16 13.28
CA LEU A 119 12.43 -7.80 14.69
C LEU A 119 13.90 -7.59 15.05
N ASN A 120 14.83 -8.26 14.38
CA ASN A 120 16.28 -8.08 14.58
C ASN A 120 16.79 -6.74 14.03
N MET A 121 15.99 -6.07 13.20
CA MET A 121 16.32 -4.76 12.62
C MET A 121 15.87 -3.58 13.50
N LEU A 122 15.11 -3.85 14.56
CA LEU A 122 14.60 -2.83 15.47
C LEU A 122 15.73 -2.32 16.40
N PRO A 123 15.70 -1.03 16.80
CA PRO A 123 16.63 -0.50 17.79
C PRO A 123 16.57 -1.27 19.11
N GLU A 124 17.70 -1.34 19.80
CA GLU A 124 17.77 -1.90 21.15
C GLU A 124 16.74 -1.22 22.08
N GLY A 125 15.98 -2.02 22.83
CA GLY A 125 14.94 -1.54 23.73
C GLY A 125 13.61 -1.14 23.08
N PHE A 126 13.49 -1.13 21.74
CA PHE A 126 12.23 -0.77 21.06
C PHE A 126 11.06 -1.69 21.44
N LEU A 127 11.31 -3.01 21.47
CA LEU A 127 10.29 -4.00 21.84
C LEU A 127 9.78 -3.83 23.28
N GLU A 128 10.67 -3.43 24.20
CA GLU A 128 10.27 -3.14 25.58
C GLU A 128 9.45 -1.85 25.63
N TRP A 129 9.92 -0.80 24.95
CA TRP A 129 9.25 0.49 24.89
C TRP A 129 7.82 0.41 24.30
N MET A 130 7.59 -0.48 23.34
CA MET A 130 6.30 -0.58 22.64
C MET A 130 5.19 -1.32 23.38
N LYS A 131 5.49 -2.09 24.46
CA LYS A 131 4.55 -3.03 25.11
C LYS A 131 3.17 -2.43 25.42
N ASP A 132 3.12 -1.17 25.86
CA ASP A 132 1.87 -0.47 26.20
C ASP A 132 1.49 0.63 25.18
N ARG A 133 2.19 0.69 24.05
CA ARG A 133 2.13 1.82 23.10
C ARG A 133 1.77 1.39 21.69
N GLY A 134 2.09 0.18 21.25
CA GLY A 134 1.78 -0.22 19.91
C GLY A 134 1.92 -1.70 19.64
N MET A 135 1.66 -2.07 18.39
CA MET A 135 1.66 -3.45 17.93
C MET A 135 2.40 -3.58 16.61
N LEU A 136 3.22 -4.63 16.50
CA LEU A 136 3.86 -5.07 15.27
C LEU A 136 3.12 -6.28 14.74
N CYS A 137 2.81 -6.28 13.45
CA CYS A 137 2.21 -7.42 12.78
C CYS A 137 2.79 -7.56 11.37
N GLU A 138 2.78 -8.76 10.80
CA GLU A 138 3.21 -8.94 9.40
C GLU A 138 2.15 -8.43 8.41
N TRP A 139 0.89 -8.55 8.81
CA TRP A 139 -0.27 -8.13 8.04
C TRP A 139 -1.36 -7.63 8.98
N ALA A 140 -2.06 -6.59 8.55
CA ALA A 140 -3.19 -6.01 9.25
C ALA A 140 -4.44 -6.04 8.35
N PRO A 141 -5.63 -6.31 8.91
CA PRO A 141 -6.90 -6.18 8.21
C PRO A 141 -7.19 -4.68 7.97
N GLN A 142 -6.61 -4.14 6.91
CA GLN A 142 -6.47 -2.68 6.70
C GLN A 142 -7.82 -1.96 6.72
N VAL A 143 -8.85 -2.53 6.08
CA VAL A 143 -10.20 -1.93 6.03
C VAL A 143 -10.79 -1.83 7.43
N GLU A 144 -10.70 -2.90 8.22
CA GLU A 144 -11.20 -2.99 9.59
C GLU A 144 -10.43 -2.07 10.53
N VAL A 145 -9.10 -1.98 10.35
CA VAL A 145 -8.25 -1.04 11.08
C VAL A 145 -8.69 0.39 10.77
N LEU A 146 -8.76 0.77 9.49
CA LEU A 146 -9.16 2.13 9.09
C LEU A 146 -10.58 2.48 9.52
N ALA A 147 -11.49 1.49 9.62
CA ALA A 147 -12.84 1.67 10.14
C ALA A 147 -12.89 1.91 11.66
N HIS A 148 -11.84 1.56 12.39
CA HIS A 148 -11.84 1.59 13.85
C HIS A 148 -11.65 3.02 14.38
N LYS A 149 -12.51 3.43 15.32
CA LYS A 149 -12.55 4.81 15.87
C LYS A 149 -11.25 5.27 16.56
N ALA A 150 -10.40 4.33 16.97
CA ALA A 150 -9.11 4.65 17.59
C ALA A 150 -8.03 5.05 16.57
N ILE A 151 -8.25 4.82 15.28
CA ILE A 151 -7.29 5.19 14.24
C ILE A 151 -7.37 6.68 13.93
N GLY A 152 -6.30 7.39 14.26
CA GLY A 152 -6.18 8.83 14.07
C GLY A 152 -5.52 9.24 12.75
N GLY A 153 -4.81 8.33 12.08
CA GLY A 153 -4.02 8.63 10.88
C GLY A 153 -3.40 7.39 10.26
N PHE A 154 -3.01 7.49 9.00
CA PHE A 154 -2.49 6.39 8.20
C PHE A 154 -1.21 6.79 7.45
N VAL A 155 -0.06 6.20 7.81
CA VAL A 155 1.15 6.33 7.00
C VAL A 155 1.05 5.33 5.85
N SER A 156 1.02 5.81 4.61
CA SER A 156 0.66 4.98 3.47
C SER A 156 1.60 5.17 2.28
N HIS A 157 1.82 4.07 1.57
CA HIS A 157 2.47 4.05 0.26
C HIS A 157 1.66 4.72 -0.86
N CYS A 158 0.46 5.25 -0.58
CA CYS A 158 -0.35 5.97 -1.56
C CYS A 158 -0.78 5.15 -2.79
N GLY A 159 -0.89 3.82 -2.65
CA GLY A 159 -1.62 3.00 -3.63
C GLY A 159 -3.09 3.42 -3.68
N TRP A 160 -3.69 3.47 -4.87
CA TRP A 160 -5.00 4.09 -5.06
C TRP A 160 -6.11 3.45 -4.19
N ASN A 161 -6.11 2.12 -4.07
CA ASN A 161 -7.05 1.41 -3.19
C ASN A 161 -6.93 1.85 -1.73
N SER A 162 -5.70 1.98 -1.23
CA SER A 162 -5.46 2.41 0.15
C SER A 162 -5.88 3.87 0.38
N ILE A 163 -5.75 4.73 -0.65
CA ILE A 163 -6.28 6.09 -0.60
C ILE A 163 -7.82 6.06 -0.51
N LEU A 164 -8.49 5.28 -1.37
CA LEU A 164 -9.95 5.17 -1.37
C LEU A 164 -10.49 4.64 -0.04
N GLU A 165 -9.86 3.61 0.54
CA GLU A 165 -10.24 3.08 1.86
C GLU A 165 -10.05 4.13 2.97
N SER A 166 -8.93 4.85 2.95
CA SER A 166 -8.66 5.90 3.95
C SER A 166 -9.69 7.02 3.86
N LEU A 167 -9.99 7.49 2.64
CA LEU A 167 -11.02 8.50 2.41
C LEU A 167 -12.40 8.00 2.81
N TRP A 168 -12.73 6.75 2.49
CA TRP A 168 -14.01 6.13 2.85
C TRP A 168 -14.27 6.17 4.36
N PHE A 169 -13.25 5.96 5.19
CA PHE A 169 -13.36 6.05 6.65
C PHE A 169 -13.00 7.41 7.24
N GLY A 170 -12.59 8.38 6.41
CA GLY A 170 -12.23 9.72 6.87
C GLY A 170 -10.93 9.73 7.68
N VAL A 171 -10.00 8.82 7.40
CA VAL A 171 -8.69 8.74 8.03
C VAL A 171 -7.67 9.52 7.19
N PRO A 172 -6.96 10.52 7.76
CA PRO A 172 -6.00 11.31 7.00
C PRO A 172 -4.68 10.56 6.80
N ILE A 173 -3.93 10.90 5.74
CA ILE A 173 -2.74 10.16 5.29
C ILE A 173 -1.44 10.96 5.51
N VAL A 174 -0.36 10.29 5.92
CA VAL A 174 1.03 10.71 5.68
C VAL A 174 1.56 9.98 4.43
N THR A 175 2.09 10.71 3.44
CA THR A 175 2.49 10.12 2.14
C THR A 175 3.89 9.53 2.13
N TRP A 176 4.01 8.24 1.81
CA TRP A 176 5.28 7.54 1.65
C TRP A 176 5.31 6.65 0.39
N PRO A 177 5.17 7.23 -0.82
CA PRO A 177 5.07 6.47 -2.06
C PRO A 177 6.32 5.63 -2.33
N MET A 178 6.16 4.45 -2.94
CA MET A 178 7.26 3.49 -3.14
C MET A 178 7.47 3.11 -4.61
N TYR A 179 6.41 2.92 -5.39
CA TYR A 179 6.48 2.41 -6.77
C TYR A 179 5.21 2.68 -7.59
N ALA A 180 5.24 2.27 -8.86
CA ALA A 180 4.14 2.44 -9.82
C ALA A 180 3.71 3.92 -9.92
N GLU A 181 2.41 4.20 -9.79
CA GLU A 181 1.85 5.54 -9.87
C GLU A 181 1.71 6.25 -8.51
N GLN A 182 2.25 5.65 -7.44
CA GLN A 182 2.06 6.12 -6.06
C GLN A 182 2.58 7.53 -5.82
N GLN A 183 3.70 7.91 -6.45
CA GLN A 183 4.25 9.26 -6.37
C GLN A 183 3.28 10.30 -6.96
N LEU A 184 2.60 9.97 -8.07
CA LEU A 184 1.58 10.84 -8.67
C LEU A 184 0.35 10.93 -7.77
N ASN A 185 -0.09 9.80 -7.20
CA ASN A 185 -1.18 9.79 -6.24
C ASN A 185 -0.86 10.65 -5.00
N ALA A 186 0.35 10.51 -4.45
CA ALA A 186 0.82 11.30 -3.31
C ALA A 186 0.86 12.79 -3.65
N PHE A 187 1.38 13.16 -4.83
CA PHE A 187 1.39 14.54 -5.30
C PHE A 187 -0.03 15.11 -5.37
N MET A 188 -0.97 14.38 -5.98
CA MET A 188 -2.37 14.79 -6.06
C MET A 188 -2.99 14.98 -4.67
N MET A 189 -2.77 14.03 -3.76
CA MET A 189 -3.32 14.09 -2.40
C MET A 189 -2.77 15.27 -1.59
N VAL A 190 -1.49 15.62 -1.76
CA VAL A 190 -0.84 16.71 -1.01
C VAL A 190 -1.05 18.07 -1.68
N LYS A 191 -0.71 18.19 -2.97
CA LYS A 191 -0.59 19.48 -3.66
C LYS A 191 -1.89 19.95 -4.31
N GLU A 192 -2.66 19.03 -4.89
CA GLU A 192 -3.89 19.39 -5.61
C GLU A 192 -5.10 19.41 -4.68
N LEU A 193 -5.27 18.36 -3.87
CA LEU A 193 -6.47 18.19 -3.05
C LEU A 193 -6.29 18.66 -1.61
N GLY A 194 -5.06 18.72 -1.10
CA GLY A 194 -4.77 19.08 0.29
C GLY A 194 -5.39 18.11 1.31
N LEU A 195 -5.43 16.82 0.97
CA LEU A 195 -6.03 15.71 1.73
C LEU A 195 -4.99 14.82 2.43
N ALA A 196 -3.71 15.15 2.37
CA ALA A 196 -2.64 14.41 3.02
C ALA A 196 -1.53 15.33 3.56
N VAL A 197 -0.80 14.84 4.56
CA VAL A 197 0.45 15.43 5.04
C VAL A 197 1.61 14.82 4.28
N GLU A 198 2.49 15.68 3.80
CA GLU A 198 3.68 15.27 3.05
C GLU A 198 4.75 14.73 4.01
N LEU A 199 5.16 13.48 3.80
CA LEU A 199 6.45 12.99 4.29
C LEU A 199 7.46 12.96 3.13
N ARG A 200 7.12 12.26 2.05
CA ARG A 200 7.86 12.31 0.77
C ARG A 200 6.89 12.23 -0.41
N LEU A 201 7.31 12.80 -1.54
CA LEU A 201 6.63 12.68 -2.84
C LEU A 201 7.49 11.96 -3.89
N ASP A 202 8.80 11.96 -3.70
CA ASP A 202 9.82 11.51 -4.66
C ASP A 202 10.69 10.36 -4.11
N TYR A 203 10.20 9.64 -3.10
CA TYR A 203 10.96 8.57 -2.45
C TYR A 203 11.35 7.46 -3.44
N ARG A 204 12.65 7.17 -3.50
CA ARG A 204 13.24 6.07 -4.29
C ARG A 204 13.68 4.96 -3.35
N MET A 205 12.90 3.89 -3.34
CA MET A 205 13.16 2.70 -2.52
C MET A 205 14.57 2.14 -2.75
N GLY A 206 15.32 1.94 -1.67
CA GLY A 206 16.68 1.39 -1.69
C GLY A 206 17.78 2.38 -2.06
N VAL A 207 17.44 3.64 -2.34
CA VAL A 207 18.40 4.74 -2.56
C VAL A 207 18.23 5.79 -1.47
N ASP A 208 16.99 6.21 -1.22
CA ASP A 208 16.68 7.25 -0.26
C ASP A 208 16.45 6.66 1.13
N LEU A 209 16.88 7.40 2.15
CA LEU A 209 16.63 7.13 3.56
C LEU A 209 15.81 8.30 4.13
N VAL A 210 14.63 8.00 4.67
CA VAL A 210 13.81 8.97 5.40
C VAL A 210 14.22 8.93 6.86
N MET A 211 14.67 10.07 7.38
CA MET A 211 15.20 10.18 8.74
C MET A 211 14.08 10.15 9.79
N ALA A 212 14.40 9.67 10.99
CA ALA A 212 13.47 9.59 12.12
C ALA A 212 12.76 10.92 12.40
N GLU A 213 13.47 12.05 12.32
CA GLU A 213 12.93 13.38 12.60
C GLU A 213 11.87 13.79 11.55
N GLU A 214 12.03 13.36 10.29
CA GLU A 214 11.05 13.63 9.24
C GLU A 214 9.76 12.87 9.49
N ILE A 215 9.88 11.59 9.87
CA ILE A 215 8.76 10.70 10.21
C ILE A 215 8.03 11.24 11.44
N GLU A 216 8.78 11.56 12.50
CA GLU A 216 8.24 12.15 13.73
C GLU A 216 7.43 13.40 13.43
N LYS A 217 8.00 14.34 12.67
CA LYS A 217 7.36 15.61 12.33
C LYS A 217 6.06 15.39 11.54
N ALA A 218 6.10 14.55 10.51
CA ALA A 218 4.93 14.28 9.68
C ALA A 218 3.81 13.58 10.47
N VAL A 219 4.15 12.62 11.33
CA VAL A 219 3.19 11.94 12.21
C VAL A 219 2.60 12.93 13.22
N LYS A 220 3.42 13.75 13.88
CA LYS A 220 2.93 14.76 14.83
C LYS A 220 1.98 15.75 14.16
N GLN A 221 2.34 16.25 12.97
CA GLN A 221 1.48 17.15 12.19
C GLN A 221 0.14 16.50 11.80
N LEU A 222 0.14 15.23 11.41
CA LEU A 222 -1.10 14.52 11.06
C LEU A 222 -2.00 14.30 12.29
N MET A 223 -1.38 13.96 13.42
CA MET A 223 -2.08 13.59 14.65
C MET A 223 -2.57 14.80 15.46
N ASP A 224 -2.10 16.00 15.14
CA ASP A 224 -2.64 17.25 15.67
C ASP A 224 -4.16 17.34 15.39
N PHE A 225 -4.92 17.76 16.40
CA PHE A 225 -6.38 17.89 16.30
C PHE A 225 -6.78 19.07 15.41
N ASP A 226 -5.95 20.12 15.38
CA ASP A 226 -6.18 21.32 14.57
C ASP A 226 -5.64 21.17 13.14
N CYS A 227 -5.24 19.95 12.75
CA CYS A 227 -4.78 19.66 11.40
C CYS A 227 -5.92 19.80 10.38
N GLU A 228 -5.86 20.84 9.54
CA GLU A 228 -6.85 21.12 8.48
C GLU A 228 -7.12 19.92 7.54
N VAL A 229 -6.10 19.08 7.30
CA VAL A 229 -6.23 17.85 6.51
C VAL A 229 -7.30 16.93 7.10
N ARG A 230 -7.37 16.81 8.43
CA ARG A 230 -8.34 15.95 9.12
C ARG A 230 -9.78 16.36 8.82
N LYS A 231 -10.05 17.67 8.80
CA LYS A 231 -11.37 18.21 8.47
C LYS A 231 -11.72 17.93 7.00
N LYS A 232 -10.81 18.26 6.08
CA LYS A 232 -11.02 18.05 4.64
C LYS A 232 -11.23 16.57 4.29
N VAL A 233 -10.49 15.67 4.91
CA VAL A 233 -10.62 14.21 4.69
C VAL A 233 -11.97 13.69 5.19
N LYS A 234 -12.48 14.19 6.32
CA LYS A 234 -13.84 13.83 6.78
C LYS A 234 -14.90 14.28 5.79
N GLU A 235 -14.82 15.53 5.32
CA GLU A 235 -15.74 16.08 4.31
C GLU A 235 -15.68 15.29 3.01
N MET A 236 -14.47 14.98 2.52
CA MET A 236 -14.26 14.16 1.32
C MET A 236 -14.82 12.74 1.51
N GLY A 237 -14.66 12.14 2.68
CA GLY A 237 -15.23 10.82 2.98
C GLY A 237 -16.76 10.81 2.94
N GLU A 238 -17.41 11.85 3.43
CA GLU A 238 -18.87 12.01 3.30
C GLU A 238 -19.29 12.16 1.84
N MET A 239 -18.56 12.96 1.05
CA MET A 239 -18.82 13.12 -0.38
C MET A 239 -18.65 11.80 -1.14
N ALA A 240 -17.58 11.05 -0.86
CA ALA A 240 -17.30 9.76 -1.48
C ALA A 240 -18.44 8.75 -1.21
N ARG A 241 -18.93 8.68 0.04
CA ARG A 241 -20.09 7.82 0.37
C ARG A 241 -21.36 8.27 -0.35
N LYS A 242 -21.63 9.58 -0.42
CA LYS A 242 -22.80 10.12 -1.14
C LYS A 242 -22.75 9.83 -2.64
N ALA A 243 -21.56 9.84 -3.26
CA ALA A 243 -21.40 9.60 -4.69
C ALA A 243 -21.84 8.20 -5.13
N VAL A 244 -21.69 7.19 -4.27
CA VAL A 244 -22.01 5.79 -4.60
C VAL A 244 -23.42 5.35 -4.17
N LEU A 245 -24.11 6.15 -3.34
CA LEU A 245 -25.50 5.88 -2.96
C LEU A 245 -26.45 6.10 -4.14
N ARG A 246 -27.65 5.53 -4.06
CA ARG A 246 -28.68 5.72 -5.09
C ARG A 246 -28.94 7.20 -5.35
N GLY A 247 -28.85 7.63 -6.61
CA GLY A 247 -28.97 9.02 -7.03
C GLY A 247 -27.67 9.84 -6.92
N GLY A 248 -26.60 9.27 -6.35
CA GLY A 248 -25.26 9.84 -6.32
C GLY A 248 -24.59 9.83 -7.69
N SER A 249 -23.54 10.64 -7.84
CA SER A 249 -22.87 10.85 -9.12
C SER A 249 -22.27 9.57 -9.72
N SER A 250 -21.53 8.78 -8.94
CA SER A 250 -20.94 7.51 -9.39
C SER A 250 -22.02 6.45 -9.66
N PHE A 251 -23.08 6.42 -8.84
CA PHE A 251 -24.23 5.54 -9.07
C PHE A 251 -24.93 5.85 -10.41
N ASN A 252 -25.14 7.13 -10.71
CA ASN A 252 -25.77 7.54 -11.96
C ASN A 252 -24.84 7.28 -13.16
N ALA A 253 -23.53 7.51 -13.01
CA ALA A 253 -22.55 7.27 -14.06
C ALA A 253 -22.47 5.79 -14.46
N ILE A 254 -22.49 4.85 -13.49
CA ILE A 254 -22.51 3.43 -13.81
C ILE A 254 -23.84 3.02 -14.46
N GLY A 255 -24.96 3.62 -14.04
CA GLY A 255 -26.26 3.44 -14.69
C GLY A 255 -26.23 3.85 -16.17
N GLN A 256 -25.74 5.05 -16.46
CA GLN A 256 -25.58 5.54 -17.84
C GLN A 256 -24.67 4.63 -18.66
N PHE A 257 -23.54 4.20 -18.10
CA PHE A 257 -22.63 3.29 -18.78
C PHE A 257 -23.31 1.96 -19.15
N ILE A 258 -24.11 1.39 -18.24
CA ILE A 258 -24.85 0.16 -18.50
C ILE A 258 -25.88 0.39 -19.62
N GLU A 259 -26.60 1.50 -19.59
CA GLU A 259 -27.56 1.88 -20.64
C GLU A 259 -26.88 2.02 -22.00
N ASP A 260 -25.71 2.66 -22.07
CA ASP A 260 -24.96 2.83 -23.31
C ASP A 260 -24.50 1.48 -23.88
N VAL A 261 -23.98 0.59 -23.03
CA VAL A 261 -23.51 -0.75 -23.43
C VAL A 261 -24.65 -1.64 -23.90
N ILE A 262 -25.80 -1.62 -23.21
CA ILE A 262 -26.97 -2.45 -23.57
C ILE A 262 -27.74 -1.83 -24.74
N GLY A 263 -27.86 -0.50 -24.78
CA GLY A 263 -28.57 0.29 -25.78
C GLY A 263 -27.91 0.34 -27.15
N SER A 264 -26.66 -0.13 -27.27
CA SER A 264 -25.93 -0.29 -28.54
C SER A 264 -26.41 -1.47 -29.41
N SER A 265 -27.63 -1.98 -29.20
CA SER A 265 -28.25 -3.06 -29.99
C SER A 265 -29.25 -2.52 -31.02
N SER A 266 -28.91 -1.45 -31.74
CA SER A 266 -29.69 -0.96 -32.88
C SER A 266 -28.77 -0.64 -34.06
N CYS A 267 -28.79 -1.57 -35.04
CA CYS A 267 -28.17 -1.57 -36.38
C CYS A 267 -26.71 -2.02 -36.51
#